data_AF-A0A1F3BAM3-F1
#
_entry.id   AF-A0A1F3BAM3-F1
#
_cell.length_a   1.000
_cell.length_b   1.000
_cell.length_c   1.000
_cell.angle_alpha   90.00
_cell.angle_beta   90.00
_cell.angle_gamma   90.00
#
_symmetry.space_group_name_H-M   'P 1'
#
loop_
_entity.id
_entity.type
_entity.pdbx_description
1 polymer ?
#
loop_
_entity_poly.entity_id
_entity_poly.type
_entity_poly.pdbx_seq_one_letter_code
_entity_poly.pdbx_strand_id
1 'polypeptide(L)' 'MRCPQCGTENPPGKIVCRNCGTRLRTGMAAVLGAIPEEELMRRVRQDLRKLLIVAGVTVAVGILLGILIR' A
#
# COMPACT_ATOMS: atom_id res chain seq x y z
N MET A 1 6.04 17.91 20.58
CA MET A 1 5.62 16.52 20.84
C MET A 1 6.42 15.94 22.00
N ARG A 2 5.74 15.48 23.04
CA ARG A 2 6.39 14.96 24.24
C ARG A 2 6.78 13.50 24.04
N CYS A 3 8.02 13.13 24.40
CA CYS A 3 8.48 11.75 24.33
C CYS A 3 7.74 10.88 25.36
N PRO A 4 7.14 9.74 24.97
CA PRO A 4 6.42 8.86 25.91
C PRO A 4 7.37 8.09 26.85
N GLN A 5 8.66 7.98 26.50
CA GLN A 5 9.62 7.19 27.28
C GLN A 5 10.34 8.04 28.33
N CYS A 6 10.85 9.22 27.97
CA CYS A 6 11.63 10.07 28.89
C CYS A 6 11.00 11.44 29.16
N GLY A 7 9.81 11.73 28.62
CA GLY A 7 9.09 12.98 28.87
C GLY A 7 9.66 14.24 28.18
N THR A 8 10.79 14.13 27.46
CA THR A 8 11.43 15.27 26.76
C THR A 8 10.53 15.85 25.68
N GLU A 9 10.41 17.17 25.64
CA GLU A 9 9.67 17.89 24.62
C GLU A 9 10.49 18.04 23.33
N ASN A 10 10.03 17.40 22.25
CA ASN A 10 10.69 17.42 20.95
C ASN A 10 9.93 18.32 19.94
N PRO A 11 10.63 18.93 18.97
CA PRO A 11 9.98 19.67 17.88
C PRO A 11 8.97 18.78 17.12
N PRO A 12 7.89 19.36 16.59
CA PRO A 12 6.95 18.61 15.75
C PRO A 12 7.69 18.00 14.55
N GLY A 13 7.38 16.74 14.23
CA GLY A 13 7.99 16.03 13.10
C GLY A 13 9.29 15.28 13.42
N LYS A 14 9.85 15.36 14.63
CA LYS A 14 11.00 14.54 15.04
C LYS A 14 10.66 13.04 14.97
N ILE A 15 11.53 12.27 14.31
CA ILE A 15 11.36 10.81 14.20
C ILE A 15 11.93 10.09 15.42
N VAL A 16 12.97 10.66 16.05
CA VAL A 16 13.70 10.09 17.19
C VAL A 16 13.87 11.16 18.27
N CYS A 17 13.68 10.77 19.54
CA CYS A 17 13.86 11.64 20.69
C CYS A 17 15.30 12.12 20.78
N ARG A 18 15.50 13.44 20.94
CA ARG A 18 16.83 14.04 21.04
C ARG A 18 17.59 13.69 22.33
N ASN A 19 16.89 13.20 23.35
CA ASN A 19 17.45 12.94 24.67
C ASN A 19 17.73 11.44 24.90
N CYS A 20 16.72 10.59 24.73
CA CYS A 20 16.84 9.15 25.02
C CYS A 20 16.93 8.25 23.79
N GLY A 21 16.83 8.80 22.57
CA GLY A 21 16.89 7.99 21.34
C GLY A 21 15.66 7.15 21.00
N THR A 22 14.57 7.22 21.78
CA THR A 22 13.32 6.50 21.45
C THR A 22 12.70 7.03 20.16
N ARG A 23 12.24 6.13 19.27
CA ARG A 23 11.46 6.51 18.07
C ARG A 23 10.12 7.11 18.49
N LEU A 24 9.82 8.29 17.97
CA LEU A 24 8.58 9.02 18.25
C LEU A 24 7.54 8.91 17.13
N ARG A 25 7.94 8.41 15.96
CA ARG A 25 7.04 8.12 14.84
C ARG A 25 7.11 6.63 14.52
N THR A 26 6.07 5.90 14.85
CA THR A 26 5.92 4.46 14.56
C THR A 26 5.19 4.19 13.24
N GLY A 27 4.81 5.25 12.50
CA GLY A 27 3.81 5.21 11.44
C GLY A 27 4.12 4.42 10.17
N MET A 28 5.34 3.89 9.98
CA MET A 28 5.65 3.06 8.81
C MET A 28 5.59 1.56 9.10
N ALA A 29 6.07 1.14 10.27
CA ALA A 29 6.11 -0.28 10.65
C ALA A 29 4.70 -0.85 10.85
N ALA A 30 3.77 -0.05 11.37
CA ALA A 30 2.38 -0.46 11.54
C ALA A 30 1.61 -0.57 10.21
N VAL A 31 1.97 0.23 9.20
CA VAL A 31 1.28 0.23 7.89
C VAL A 31 1.75 -0.92 7.00
N LEU A 32 3.03 -1.30 7.09
CA LEU A 32 3.62 -2.35 6.26
C LEU A 32 3.39 -3.77 6.80
N GLY A 33 3.02 -3.92 8.08
CA GLY A 33 2.91 -5.23 8.74
C GLY A 33 1.49 -5.68 9.11
N ALA A 34 0.46 -4.88 8.84
CA ALA A 34 -0.87 -5.08 9.46
C ALA A 34 -1.97 -5.62 8.53
N ILE A 35 -1.64 -6.17 7.37
CA ILE A 35 -2.65 -6.84 6.52
C ILE A 35 -2.63 -8.35 6.80
N PRO A 36 -3.75 -8.95 7.26
CA PRO A 36 -3.84 -10.39 7.45
C PRO A 36 -3.65 -11.13 6.12
N GLU A 37 -2.98 -12.29 6.14
CA GLU A 37 -2.64 -13.08 4.95
C GLU A 37 -3.87 -13.39 4.07
N GLU A 38 -5.03 -13.63 4.71
CA GLU A 38 -6.30 -13.86 4.01
C GLU A 38 -6.73 -12.64 3.17
N GLU A 39 -6.57 -11.42 3.70
CA GLU A 39 -6.94 -10.18 3.01
C GLU A 39 -5.96 -9.87 1.86
N LEU A 40 -4.67 -10.16 2.04
CA LEU A 40 -3.69 -10.06 0.97
C LEU A 40 -4.06 -10.98 -0.19
N MET A 41 -4.40 -12.24 0.08
CA MET A 41 -4.77 -13.19 -0.96
C MET A 41 -6.08 -12.84 -1.67
N ARG A 42 -7.05 -12.27 -0.95
CA ARG A 42 -8.26 -11.70 -1.58
C ARG A 42 -7.91 -10.59 -2.57
N ARG A 43 -7.01 -9.67 -2.19
CA ARG A 43 -6.55 -8.57 -3.06
C ARG A 43 -5.79 -9.08 -4.27
N VAL A 44 -4.82 -9.97 -4.06
CA VAL A 44 -4.04 -10.59 -5.15
C VAL A 44 -4.97 -11.27 -6.16
N ARG A 45 -5.96 -12.04 -5.70
CA ARG A 45 -6.94 -12.69 -6.57
C ARG A 45 -7.82 -11.68 -7.32
N GLN A 46 -8.26 -10.62 -6.65
CA GLN A 46 -9.05 -9.56 -7.28
C GLN A 46 -8.25 -8.83 -8.36
N ASP A 47 -6.99 -8.52 -8.10
CA ASP A 47 -6.10 -7.84 -9.05
C ASP A 47 -5.82 -8.74 -10.25
N LEU A 48 -5.51 -10.01 -10.03
CA LEU A 48 -5.38 -11.01 -11.11
C LEU A 48 -6.65 -11.09 -11.97
N ARG A 49 -7.83 -11.15 -11.35
CA ARG A 49 -9.11 -11.19 -12.09
C ARG A 49 -9.32 -9.94 -12.92
N LYS A 50 -9.04 -8.76 -12.38
CA LYS A 50 -9.16 -7.49 -13.12
C LYS A 50 -8.23 -7.44 -14.32
N LEU A 51 -6.97 -7.86 -14.14
CA LEU A 51 -5.99 -7.91 -15.22
C LEU A 51 -6.45 -8.83 -16.35
N LEU A 52 -6.95 -10.03 -16.01
CA LEU A 52 -7.49 -10.97 -17.00
C LEU A 52 -8.69 -10.40 -17.77
N ILE A 53 -9.62 -9.73 -17.08
CA ILE A 53 -10.78 -9.10 -17.73
C ILE A 53 -10.33 -8.00 -18.69
N VAL A 54 -9.45 -7.10 -18.24
CA VAL A 54 -8.98 -5.99 -19.06
C VAL A 54 -8.24 -6.52 -20.30
N ALA A 55 -7.34 -7.48 -20.12
CA ALA A 55 -6.61 -8.09 -21.24
C ALA A 55 -7.56 -8.81 -22.22
N GLY A 56 -8.57 -9.53 -21.70
CA GLY A 56 -9.58 -10.18 -22.54
C GLY A 56 -10.38 -9.17 -23.36
N VAL A 57 -10.82 -8.07 -22.73
CA VAL A 57 -11.58 -7.00 -23.41
C VAL A 57 -10.73 -6.31 -24.47
N THR A 58 -9.48 -5.96 -24.18
CA THR A 58 -8.61 -5.29 -25.16
C THR A 58 -8.35 -6.17 -26.38
N VAL A 59 -8.11 -7.47 -26.18
CA VAL A 59 -7.95 -8.45 -27.27
C VAL A 59 -9.25 -8.57 -28.06
N ALA A 60 -10.40 -8.73 -27.40
CA ALA A 60 -11.69 -8.87 -28.06
C ALA A 60 -12.05 -7.63 -28.91
N VAL A 61 -11.80 -6.43 -28.38
CA VAL A 61 -12.00 -5.17 -29.12
C VAL A 61 -11.08 -5.11 -30.33
N GLY A 62 -9.80 -5.46 -30.19
CA GLY A 62 -8.85 -5.51 -31.31
C GLY A 62 -9.28 -6.49 -32.41
N ILE A 63 -9.72 -7.69 -32.02
CA ILE A 63 -10.25 -8.70 -32.96
C ILE A 63 -11.50 -8.16 -33.66
N LEU A 64 -12.47 -7.60 -32.92
CA LEU A 64 -13.70 -7.06 -33.47
C LEU A 64 -13.42 -5.94 -34.48
N LEU A 65 -12.56 -4.98 -34.11
CA LEU A 65 -12.15 -3.90 -35.02
C LEU A 65 -11.45 -4.46 -36.26
N GLY A 66 -10.58 -5.45 -36.11
CA GLY A 66 -9.92 -6.12 -37.23
C GLY A 66 -10.89 -6.83 -38.19
N ILE A 67 -11.98 -7.40 -37.67
CA ILE A 67 -13.05 -8.00 -38.48
C ILE A 67 -13.89 -6.92 -39.18
N LEU A 68 -14.18 -5.81 -38.50
CA LEU A 68 -15.02 -4.73 -39.04
C LEU A 68 -14.32 -3.86 -40.10
N ILE A 69 -12.99 -3.76 -40.04
CA ILE A 69 -12.17 -2.92 -40.95
C ILE A 69 -11.68 -3.73 -42.17
N ARG A 70 -11.79 -5.05 -42.15
CA ARG A 70 -11.36 -5.96 -43.23
C ARG A 70 -12.40 -6.05 -44.33
#